data_AF-A0A1V6K1C6-F1
#
_entry.id   AF-A0A1V6K1C6-F1
#
_cell.length_a   1.000
_cell.length_b   1.000
_cell.length_c   1.000
_cell.angle_alpha   90.00
_cell.angle_beta   90.00
_cell.angle_gamma   90.00
#
_symmetry.space_group_name_H-M   'P 1'
#
loop_
_entity.id
_entity.type
_entity.pdbx_description
1 polymer ?
#
loop_
_entity_poly.entity_id
_entity_poly.type
_entity_poly.pdbx_seq_one_letter_code
_entity_poly.pdbx_strand_id
1 'polypeptide(L)' 'MAGRSGEGPEGVFYRIDLAAEPVEGRANAELSRFLGGEFGVGAGSVEIRSGKSSKRKLVRISEPEIIPDWFAG' A
#
# COMPACT_ATOMS: atom_id res chain seq x y z
N MET A 1 7.25 5.09 6.67
CA MET A 1 7.99 3.83 6.86
C MET A 1 7.09 2.67 6.47
N ALA A 2 7.63 1.57 5.95
CA ALA A 2 6.88 0.36 5.64
C ALA A 2 7.57 -0.87 6.23
N GLY A 3 6.79 -1.86 6.66
CA GLY A 3 7.34 -3.12 7.18
C GLY A 3 6.26 -4.15 7.51
N ARG A 4 6.66 -5.42 7.59
CA ARG A 4 5.78 -6.53 7.94
C ARG A 4 5.21 -6.34 9.36
N SER A 5 3.90 -6.52 9.53
CA SER A 5 3.20 -6.30 10.80
C SER A 5 2.53 -7.55 11.37
N GLY A 6 2.33 -8.60 10.57
CA GLY A 6 1.72 -9.86 11.00
C GLY A 6 1.23 -10.72 9.85
N GLU A 7 0.49 -11.77 10.19
CA GLU A 7 -0.11 -12.72 9.26
C GLU A 7 -1.52 -13.10 9.76
N GLY A 8 -2.43 -13.41 8.84
CA GLY A 8 -3.79 -13.84 9.15
C GLY A 8 -4.46 -14.55 7.96
N PRO A 9 -5.78 -14.79 8.02
CA PRO A 9 -6.49 -15.58 7.00
C PRO A 9 -6.37 -15.02 5.57
N GLU A 10 -6.16 -13.71 5.45
CA GLU A 10 -5.99 -13.01 4.16
C GLU A 10 -4.53 -12.97 3.68
N GLY A 11 -3.59 -13.51 4.47
CA GLY A 11 -2.16 -13.55 4.19
C GLY A 11 -1.32 -12.63 5.09
N VAL A 12 -0.21 -12.13 4.52
CA VAL A 12 0.75 -11.27 5.22
C VAL A 12 0.28 -9.82 5.23
N PHE A 13 0.39 -9.17 6.37
CA PHE A 13 0.06 -7.76 6.54
C PHE A 13 1.31 -6.91 6.68
N TYR A 14 1.24 -5.71 6.10
CA TYR A 14 2.26 -4.69 6.17
C TYR A 14 1.69 -3.43 6.82
N ARG A 15 2.45 -2.81 7.71
CA ARG A 15 2.16 -1.48 8.24
C ARG A 15 2.88 -0.44 7.39
N ILE A 16 2.13 0.55 6.94
CA ILE A 16 2.63 1.69 6.18
C ILE A 16 2.23 2.95 6.93
N ASP A 17 3.23 3.71 7.36
CA ASP A 17 3.05 5.00 8.02
C ASP A 17 3.00 6.09 6.95
N LEU A 18 1.82 6.68 6.77
CA LEU A 18 1.55 7.80 5.86
C LEU A 18 1.53 9.12 6.65
N ALA A 19 2.01 10.19 6.03
CA ALA A 19 1.97 11.55 6.58
C ALA A 19 0.64 12.29 6.27
N ALA A 20 -0.27 11.65 5.54
CA ALA A 20 -1.55 12.22 5.16
C ALA A 20 -2.37 12.70 6.37
N GLU A 21 -2.87 13.93 6.29
CA GLU A 21 -3.94 14.38 7.17
C GLU A 21 -5.18 13.49 7.02
N PRO A 22 -6.02 13.33 8.07
CA PRO A 22 -7.20 12.47 8.07
C PRO A 22 -8.38 13.09 7.29
N VAL A 23 -8.09 13.72 6.14
CA VAL A 23 -9.07 14.25 5.21
C VAL A 23 -9.48 13.14 4.25
N GLU A 24 -10.75 13.14 3.86
CA GLU A 24 -11.31 12.13 2.97
C GLU A 24 -10.49 12.02 1.66
N GLY A 25 -10.12 10.79 1.30
CA GLY A 25 -9.38 10.50 0.06
C GLY A 25 -7.87 10.77 0.07
N ARG A 26 -7.35 11.66 0.93
CA ARG A 26 -5.90 11.98 1.02
C ARG A 26 -5.04 10.76 1.34
N ALA A 27 -5.45 9.96 2.33
CA ALA A 27 -4.74 8.74 2.70
C ALA A 27 -4.70 7.68 1.58
N ASN A 28 -5.75 7.61 0.75
CA ASN A 28 -5.79 6.69 -0.39
C ASN A 28 -4.82 7.13 -1.48
N ALA A 29 -4.83 8.43 -1.82
CA ALA A 29 -3.94 8.99 -2.82
C ALA A 29 -2.46 8.88 -2.40
N GLU A 30 -2.16 9.17 -1.12
CA GLU A 30 -0.80 9.06 -0.59
C GLU A 30 -0.32 7.61 -0.55
N LEU A 31 -1.19 6.66 -0.16
CA LEU A 31 -0.86 5.24 -0.22
C LEU A 31 -0.55 4.79 -1.64
N SER A 32 -1.40 5.13 -2.62
CA SER A 32 -1.17 4.77 -4.02
C SER A 32 0.13 5.36 -4.56
N ARG A 33 0.44 6.61 -4.19
CA ARG A 33 1.70 7.26 -4.57
C ARG A 33 2.91 6.62 -3.91
N PHE A 34 2.83 6.32 -2.61
CA PHE A 34 3.88 5.64 -1.87
C PHE A 34 4.19 4.28 -2.49
N LEU A 35 3.17 3.42 -2.65
CA LEU A 35 3.35 2.09 -3.24
C LEU A 35 3.80 2.15 -4.70
N GLY A 36 3.32 3.13 -5.47
CA GLY A 36 3.81 3.33 -6.85
C GLY A 36 5.31 3.58 -6.89
N GLY A 37 5.81 4.47 -6.02
CA GLY A 37 7.24 4.74 -5.91
C GLY A 37 8.05 3.52 -5.46
N GLU A 38 7.61 2.83 -4.42
CA GLU A 38 8.33 1.68 -3.85
C GLU A 38 8.42 0.48 -4.79
N PHE A 39 7.38 0.26 -5.61
CA PHE A 39 7.32 -0.87 -6.54
C PHE A 39 7.72 -0.50 -7.98
N GLY A 40 8.13 0.75 -8.21
CA GLY A 40 8.54 1.23 -9.53
C GLY A 40 7.41 1.29 -10.56
N VAL A 41 6.16 1.53 -10.13
CA VAL A 41 4.99 1.57 -11.03
C VAL A 41 4.27 2.91 -11.02
N GLY A 42 3.56 3.21 -12.11
CA GLY A 42 2.67 4.36 -12.17
C GLY A 42 1.48 4.24 -11.21
N ALA A 43 0.91 5.39 -10.81
CA ALA A 43 -0.23 5.43 -9.88
C ALA A 43 -1.47 4.65 -10.38
N GLY A 44 -1.65 4.52 -11.70
CA GLY A 44 -2.73 3.73 -12.31
C GLY A 44 -2.57 2.22 -12.13
N SER A 45 -1.36 1.74 -11.83
CA SER A 45 -1.08 0.34 -11.55
C SER A 45 -1.29 -0.05 -10.09
N VAL A 46 -1.65 0.91 -9.23
CA VAL A 46 -1.92 0.70 -7.80
C VAL A 46 -3.42 0.90 -7.51
N GLU A 47 -4.11 -0.20 -7.24
CA GLU A 47 -5.56 -0.22 -7.06
C GLU A 47 -5.94 -0.67 -5.64
N ILE A 48 -6.68 0.18 -4.92
CA ILE A 48 -7.29 -0.20 -3.64
C ILE A 48 -8.58 -0.99 -3.91
N ARG A 49 -8.51 -2.32 -3.77
CA ARG A 49 -9.61 -3.27 -3.99
C ARG A 49 -10.67 -3.20 -2.89
N SER A 50 -10.26 -2.97 -1.64
CA SER A 50 -11.17 -2.85 -0.50
C SER A 50 -10.60 -1.95 0.60
N GLY A 51 -11.46 -1.50 1.52
CA GLY A 51 -11.02 -0.75 2.70
C GLY A 51 -10.70 0.73 2.45
N LYS A 52 -11.29 1.37 1.42
CA LYS A 52 -11.07 2.81 1.13
C LYS A 52 -11.39 3.71 2.33
N SER A 53 -12.36 3.34 3.18
CA SER A 53 -12.74 4.00 4.43
C SER A 53 -12.11 3.40 5.70
N SER A 54 -11.21 2.42 5.55
CA SER A 54 -10.57 1.71 6.66
C SER A 54 -9.06 1.95 6.66
N LYS A 55 -8.42 1.73 7.82
CA LYS A 55 -6.95 1.66 7.96
C LYS A 55 -6.37 0.40 7.29
N ARG A 56 -7.15 -0.69 7.26
CA ARG A 56 -6.80 -1.92 6.55
C ARG A 56 -7.31 -1.82 5.12
N LYS A 57 -6.41 -1.97 4.16
CA LYS A 57 -6.67 -1.83 2.73
C LYS A 57 -6.09 -3.03 2.00
N LEU A 58 -6.88 -3.65 1.13
CA LEU A 58 -6.37 -4.62 0.17
C LEU A 58 -5.98 -3.86 -1.09
N VAL A 59 -4.69 -3.92 -1.45
CA VAL A 59 -4.14 -3.20 -2.59
C VAL A 59 -3.61 -4.20 -3.61
N ARG A 60 -3.93 -3.99 -4.88
CA ARG A 60 -3.33 -4.68 -6.01
C ARG A 60 -2.29 -3.77 -6.66
N ILE A 61 -1.11 -4.33 -6.89
CA ILE A 61 -0.03 -3.71 -7.67
C ILE A 61 0.11 -4.53 -8.95
N SER A 62 -0.03 -3.89 -10.10
CA SER A 62 0.09 -4.54 -11.40
C SER A 62 1.47 -4.32 -11.97
N GLU A 63 2.10 -5.40 -12.46
CA GLU A 63 3.41 -5.38 -13.13
C GLU A 63 4.50 -4.62 -12.34
N PRO A 64 4.80 -5.01 -11.08
CA PRO A 64 5.84 -4.34 -10.29
C PRO A 64 7.21 -4.48 -10.96
N GLU A 65 7.89 -3.36 -11.15
CA GLU A 65 9.26 -3.32 -11.70
C GLU A 65 10.30 -3.52 -10.60
N ILE A 66 9.98 -3.11 -9.37
CA ILE A 66 10.83 -3.20 -8.19
C ILE A 66 10.06 -3.95 -7.10
N ILE A 67 10.72 -4.89 -6.43
CA ILE A 67 10.21 -5.48 -5.19
C ILE A 67 11.04 -4.92 -4.05
N PRO A 68 10.48 -4.04 -3.20
CA PRO A 68 11.24 -3.41 -2.15
C PRO A 68 11.58 -4.41 -1.04
N ASP A 69 12.74 -4.24 -0.39
CA ASP A 69 13.26 -5.17 0.62
C ASP A 69 12.30 -5.41 1.78
N TRP A 70 11.53 -4.40 2.18
CA TRP A 70 10.53 -4.54 3.25
C TRP A 70 9.34 -5.44 2.88
N PHE A 71 9.13 -5.69 1.58
CA PHE A 71 8.12 -6.60 1.04
C PHE A 71 8.68 -7.98 0.70
N ALA A 72 9.93 -8.05 0.25
CA ALA A 72 10.60 -9.26 -0.23
C ALA A 72 11.01 -10.27 0.87
N GLY A 73 10.47 -10.13 2.08
CA GLY A 73 10.92 -10.85 3.29
C GLY A 73 11.20 -12.34 3.13
#